data_AF-R1EPT9-F1
#
_entry.id   AF-R1EPT9-F1
#
_cell.length_a   1.000
_cell.length_b   1.000
_cell.length_c   1.000
_cell.angle_alpha   90.00
_cell.angle_beta   90.00
_cell.angle_gamma   90.00
#
_symmetry.space_group_name_H-M   'P 1'
#
loop_
_entity.id
_entity.type
_entity.pdbx_description
1 polymer ?
#
loop_
_entity_poly.entity_id
_entity_poly.type
_entity_poly.pdbx_seq_one_letter_code
_entity_poly.pdbx_strand_id
1 'polypeptide(L)'
;MYAANEARFRVDDRVRAIMQDVVLHNDEQSIVGWLFSVYSELKRGENLGGTTHAVRAAFDKATQSESGKKSSALWTSYVLYLCSISDRAAAKRVYFRGLLHLPYSKSYIMLAFEHLVDDMDFKELRSVYSTLQEKELRVHVEIEEELDEVQKAIDRRRQSVQALE
;
A
#
# COMPACT_ATOMS: atom_id res chain seq x y z
N MET A 1 27.22 -17.74 -21.59
CA MET A 1 26.19 -16.90 -20.94
C MET A 1 25.04 -17.71 -20.34
N TYR A 2 24.51 -18.75 -21.02
CA TYR A 2 23.39 -19.56 -20.51
C TYR A 2 23.67 -20.33 -19.20
N ALA A 3 24.83 -21.00 -19.09
CA ALA A 3 25.16 -21.79 -17.89
C ALA A 3 25.30 -20.95 -16.60
N ALA A 4 25.79 -19.71 -16.72
CA ALA A 4 25.95 -18.80 -15.58
C ALA A 4 24.58 -18.29 -15.07
N ASN A 5 23.66 -18.01 -16.00
CA ASN A 5 22.29 -17.64 -15.66
C ASN A 5 21.56 -18.83 -15.02
N GLU A 6 21.70 -20.04 -15.57
CA GLU A 6 21.07 -21.25 -15.04
C GLU A 6 21.53 -21.63 -13.63
N ALA A 7 22.84 -21.48 -13.33
CA ALA A 7 23.37 -21.66 -11.99
C ALA A 7 22.81 -20.63 -11.01
N ARG A 8 22.70 -19.36 -11.43
CA ARG A 8 22.10 -18.30 -10.61
C ARG A 8 20.61 -18.57 -10.34
N PHE A 9 19.86 -19.02 -11.34
CA PHE A 9 18.43 -19.35 -11.20
C PHE A 9 18.18 -20.52 -10.25
N ARG A 10 18.99 -21.58 -10.31
CA ARG A 10 18.87 -22.71 -9.37
C ARG A 10 19.17 -22.30 -7.93
N VAL A 11 20.08 -21.36 -7.73
CA VAL A 11 20.38 -20.82 -6.40
C VAL A 11 19.21 -19.96 -5.91
N ASP A 12 18.73 -19.03 -6.72
CA ASP A 12 17.61 -18.14 -6.38
C ASP A 12 16.33 -18.93 -6.06
N ASP A 13 16.01 -19.96 -6.86
CA ASP A 13 14.85 -20.83 -6.64
C ASP A 13 14.98 -21.71 -5.39
N ARG A 14 16.17 -22.22 -5.10
CA ARG A 14 16.41 -23.01 -3.87
C ARG A 14 16.37 -22.13 -2.63
N VAL A 15 16.95 -20.93 -2.67
CA VAL A 15 16.89 -19.96 -1.58
C VAL A 15 15.43 -19.61 -1.31
N ARG A 16 14.63 -19.36 -2.34
CA ARG A 16 13.19 -19.12 -2.19
C ARG A 16 12.44 -20.33 -1.63
N ALA A 17 12.73 -21.55 -2.08
CA ALA A 17 12.06 -22.74 -1.57
C ALA A 17 12.35 -22.95 -0.07
N ILE A 18 13.62 -22.81 0.33
CA ILE A 18 14.04 -22.85 1.74
C ILE A 18 13.40 -21.69 2.51
N MET A 19 13.32 -20.51 1.91
CA MET A 19 12.70 -19.35 2.55
C MET A 19 11.19 -19.54 2.73
N GLN A 20 10.48 -20.05 1.72
CA GLN A 20 9.06 -20.36 1.84
C GLN A 20 8.85 -21.44 2.89
N ASP A 21 9.69 -22.48 2.93
CA ASP A 21 9.63 -23.53 3.93
C ASP A 21 9.87 -22.96 5.34
N VAL A 22 10.95 -22.21 5.55
CA VAL A 22 11.34 -21.67 6.87
C VAL A 22 10.43 -20.52 7.34
N VAL A 23 9.96 -19.66 6.44
CA VAL A 23 9.10 -18.51 6.78
C VAL A 23 7.65 -18.93 6.96
N LEU A 24 7.17 -19.97 6.27
CA LEU A 24 5.77 -20.43 6.40
C LEU A 24 5.59 -21.51 7.49
N HIS A 25 6.65 -22.23 7.89
CA HIS A 25 6.55 -23.29 8.91
C HIS A 25 7.00 -22.89 10.33
N ASN A 26 7.67 -21.75 10.52
CA ASN A 26 7.94 -21.24 11.87
C ASN A 26 6.75 -20.44 12.41
N ASP A 27 6.38 -20.70 13.67
CA ASP A 27 5.36 -19.93 14.41
C ASP A 27 5.74 -18.44 14.54
N GLU A 28 7.03 -18.09 14.40
CA GLU A 28 7.53 -16.71 14.41
C GLU A 28 7.83 -16.20 13.00
N GLN A 29 6.76 -15.88 12.26
CA GLN A 29 6.87 -15.30 10.92
C GLN A 29 7.49 -13.89 10.99
N SER A 30 8.78 -13.75 10.67
CA SER A 30 9.49 -12.47 10.73
C SER A 30 9.12 -11.54 9.55
N ILE A 31 9.10 -10.23 9.80
CA ILE A 31 8.85 -9.22 8.75
C ILE A 31 9.94 -9.23 7.67
N VAL A 32 11.19 -9.53 8.04
CA VAL A 32 12.31 -9.67 7.10
C VAL A 32 12.06 -10.85 6.16
N GLY A 33 11.50 -11.94 6.69
CA GLY A 33 11.04 -13.09 5.91
C GLY A 33 10.06 -12.71 4.81
N TRP A 34 9.02 -11.96 5.18
CA TRP A 34 8.00 -11.50 4.26
C TRP A 34 8.51 -10.48 3.24
N LEU A 35 9.34 -9.52 3.67
CA LEU A 35 9.94 -8.52 2.77
C LEU A 35 10.82 -9.18 1.71
N PHE A 36 11.66 -10.14 2.12
CA PHE A 36 12.49 -10.87 1.16
C PHE A 36 11.65 -11.72 0.20
N SER A 37 10.61 -12.41 0.71
CA SER A 37 9.69 -13.19 -0.13
C SER A 37 9.06 -12.32 -1.22
N VAL A 38 8.54 -11.16 -0.85
CA VAL A 38 7.99 -10.15 -1.78
C VAL A 38 9.07 -9.62 -2.74
N TYR A 39 10.26 -9.28 -2.24
CA TYR A 39 11.36 -8.78 -3.06
C TYR A 39 11.80 -9.79 -4.13
N SER A 40 11.86 -11.08 -3.77
CA SER A 40 12.22 -12.15 -4.71
C SER A 40 11.21 -12.27 -5.85
N GLU A 41 9.92 -12.11 -5.55
CA GLU A 41 8.84 -12.12 -6.54
C GLU A 41 8.87 -10.87 -7.44
N LEU A 42 9.15 -9.69 -6.87
CA LEU A 42 9.35 -8.45 -7.63
C LEU A 42 10.52 -8.57 -8.63
N LYS A 43 11.67 -9.08 -8.17
CA LYS A 43 12.85 -9.26 -9.04
C LYS A 43 12.65 -10.31 -10.12
N ARG A 44 11.77 -11.29 -9.91
CA ARG A 44 11.35 -12.22 -10.96
C ARG A 44 10.46 -11.54 -11.99
N GLY A 45 9.57 -10.64 -11.57
CA GLY A 45 8.79 -9.79 -12.48
C GLY A 45 9.66 -9.05 -13.48
N GLU A 46 10.71 -8.39 -12.99
CA GLU A 46 11.63 -7.58 -13.81
C GLU A 46 12.51 -8.42 -14.76
N ASN A 47 13.01 -9.58 -14.33
CA ASN A 47 14.02 -10.33 -15.08
C ASN A 47 13.47 -11.51 -15.89
N LEU A 48 12.30 -12.04 -15.52
CA LEU A 48 11.85 -13.38 -15.91
C LEU A 48 10.35 -13.45 -16.28
N GLY A 49 9.65 -12.32 -16.35
CA GLY A 49 8.22 -12.31 -16.70
C GLY A 49 7.31 -12.81 -15.58
N GLY A 50 7.71 -12.62 -14.32
CA GLY A 50 6.82 -12.86 -13.18
C GLY A 50 5.51 -12.08 -13.31
N THR A 51 4.37 -12.75 -13.10
CA THR A 51 3.07 -12.13 -13.31
C THR A 51 2.76 -11.12 -12.21
N THR A 52 2.12 -10.02 -12.56
CA THR A 52 1.59 -9.03 -11.60
C THR A 52 0.74 -9.70 -10.51
N HIS A 53 0.04 -10.79 -10.87
CA HIS A 53 -0.73 -11.61 -9.95
C HIS A 53 0.11 -12.30 -8.87
N ALA A 54 1.28 -12.84 -9.21
CA ALA A 54 2.16 -13.49 -8.24
C ALA A 54 2.69 -12.50 -7.20
N VAL A 55 3.11 -11.32 -7.65
CA VAL A 55 3.58 -10.23 -6.77
C VAL A 55 2.46 -9.76 -5.84
N ARG A 56 1.24 -9.56 -6.36
CA ARG A 56 0.07 -9.21 -5.54
C ARG A 56 -0.24 -10.29 -4.50
N ALA A 57 -0.24 -11.56 -4.90
CA ALA A 57 -0.48 -12.67 -3.98
C ALA A 57 0.59 -12.75 -2.88
N ALA A 58 1.86 -12.44 -3.18
CA ALA A 58 2.93 -12.37 -2.18
C ALA A 58 2.69 -11.22 -1.19
N PHE A 59 2.33 -10.02 -1.67
CA PHE A 59 1.98 -8.90 -0.81
C PHE A 59 0.73 -9.17 0.03
N ASP A 60 -0.30 -9.79 -0.52
CA ASP A 60 -1.52 -10.12 0.22
C ASP A 60 -1.23 -11.12 1.34
N LYS A 61 -0.43 -12.16 1.08
CA LYS A 61 0.02 -13.09 2.13
C LYS A 61 0.83 -12.38 3.21
N ALA A 62 1.79 -11.55 2.81
CA ALA A 62 2.62 -10.80 3.73
C ALA A 62 1.78 -9.87 4.61
N THR A 63 0.86 -9.10 4.03
CA THR A 63 -0.01 -8.15 4.76
C THR A 63 -1.10 -8.84 5.60
N GLN A 64 -1.37 -10.13 5.42
CA GLN A 64 -2.26 -10.91 6.28
C GLN A 64 -1.54 -11.51 7.51
N SER A 65 -0.22 -11.55 7.51
CA SER A 65 0.57 -12.01 8.66
C SER A 65 0.58 -10.99 9.82
N GLU A 66 0.75 -11.46 11.06
CA GLU A 66 0.77 -10.59 12.24
C GLU A 66 1.93 -9.59 12.25
N SER A 67 3.08 -9.98 11.71
CA SER A 67 4.25 -9.10 11.56
C SER A 67 4.11 -8.14 10.39
N GLY A 68 3.52 -8.60 9.28
CA GLY A 68 3.30 -7.79 8.08
C GLY A 68 2.25 -6.70 8.24
N LYS A 69 1.13 -6.98 8.93
CA LYS A 69 0.08 -5.99 9.20
C LYS A 69 0.61 -4.72 9.87
N LYS A 70 1.60 -4.86 10.75
CA LYS A 70 2.19 -3.78 11.54
C LYS A 70 3.34 -3.04 10.83
N SER A 71 3.77 -3.52 9.67
CA SER A 71 4.92 -2.96 8.96
C SER A 71 4.53 -1.88 7.96
N SER A 72 4.78 -0.62 8.29
CA SER A 72 4.54 0.51 7.38
C SER A 72 5.31 0.40 6.07
N ALA A 73 6.54 -0.11 6.10
CA ALA A 73 7.37 -0.28 4.91
C ALA A 73 6.77 -1.28 3.92
N LEU A 74 6.20 -2.38 4.42
CA LEU A 74 5.56 -3.40 3.59
C LEU A 74 4.31 -2.85 2.88
N TRP A 75 3.43 -2.20 3.64
CA TRP A 75 2.22 -1.58 3.07
C TRP A 75 2.55 -0.44 2.10
N THR A 76 3.53 0.40 2.43
CA THR A 76 4.02 1.47 1.54
C THR A 76 4.51 0.88 0.22
N SER A 77 5.35 -0.16 0.29
CA SER A 77 5.87 -0.83 -0.90
C SER A 77 4.75 -1.45 -1.75
N TYR A 78 3.70 -1.98 -1.11
CA TYR A 78 2.56 -2.54 -1.83
C TYR A 78 1.76 -1.46 -2.58
N VAL A 79 1.43 -0.35 -1.91
CA VAL A 79 0.71 0.77 -2.54
C VAL A 79 1.53 1.36 -3.69
N LEU A 80 2.82 1.63 -3.47
CA LEU A 80 3.71 2.17 -4.51
C LEU A 80 3.87 1.22 -5.70
N TYR A 81 3.93 -0.09 -5.46
CA TYR A 81 3.92 -1.08 -6.53
C TYR A 81 2.62 -1.04 -7.34
N LEU A 82 1.46 -0.91 -6.70
CA LEU A 82 0.17 -0.79 -7.41
C LEU A 82 0.08 0.52 -8.21
N CYS A 83 0.63 1.60 -7.68
CA CYS A 83 0.76 2.87 -8.40
C CYS A 83 1.70 2.73 -9.62
N SER A 84 2.82 2.02 -9.50
CA SER A 84 3.79 1.86 -10.61
C SER A 84 3.23 1.04 -11.77
N ILE A 85 2.37 0.07 -11.50
CA ILE A 85 1.62 -0.67 -12.53
C ILE A 85 0.33 0.03 -12.98
N SER A 86 0.09 1.26 -12.51
CA SER A 86 -1.09 2.08 -12.85
C SER A 86 -2.45 1.46 -12.46
N ASP A 87 -2.49 0.52 -11.50
CA ASP A 87 -3.74 0.00 -10.94
C ASP A 87 -4.17 0.87 -9.74
N ARG A 88 -4.63 2.08 -10.06
CA ARG A 88 -5.04 3.10 -9.09
C ARG A 88 -6.18 2.65 -8.19
N ALA A 89 -7.16 1.93 -8.76
CA ALA A 89 -8.29 1.40 -8.02
C ALA A 89 -7.85 0.36 -6.98
N ALA A 90 -6.93 -0.54 -7.33
CA ALA A 90 -6.35 -1.46 -6.36
C ALA A 90 -5.48 -0.74 -5.33
N ALA A 91 -4.67 0.23 -5.76
CA ALA A 91 -3.82 1.02 -4.86
C ALA A 91 -4.65 1.70 -3.77
N LYS A 92 -5.76 2.34 -4.14
CA LYS A 92 -6.70 2.96 -3.19
C LYS A 92 -7.31 1.96 -2.21
N ARG A 93 -7.77 0.79 -2.69
CA ARG A 93 -8.33 -0.25 -1.80
C ARG A 93 -7.29 -0.77 -0.81
N VAL A 94 -6.07 -1.02 -1.26
CA VAL A 94 -4.97 -1.48 -0.41
C VAL A 94 -4.54 -0.40 0.58
N TYR A 95 -4.52 0.87 0.15
CA TYR A 95 -4.21 2.01 1.00
C TYR A 95 -5.15 2.04 2.22
N PHE A 96 -6.47 2.06 1.99
CA PHE A 96 -7.46 2.08 3.07
C PHE A 96 -7.39 0.82 3.94
N ARG A 97 -7.15 -0.36 3.35
CA ARG A 97 -6.93 -1.59 4.11
C ARG A 97 -5.75 -1.48 5.06
N GLY A 98 -4.63 -0.92 4.60
CA GLY A 98 -3.44 -0.71 5.45
C GLY A 98 -3.65 0.38 6.49
N LEU A 99 -4.45 1.42 6.19
CA LEU A 99 -4.75 2.51 7.13
C LEU A 99 -5.42 2.00 8.41
N LEU A 100 -6.26 0.97 8.31
CA LEU A 100 -6.87 0.30 9.47
C LEU A 100 -5.84 -0.31 10.43
N HIS A 101 -4.69 -0.75 9.91
CA HIS A 101 -3.62 -1.36 10.70
C HIS A 101 -2.50 -0.39 11.08
N LEU A 102 -2.36 0.72 10.36
CA LEU A 102 -1.27 1.69 10.50
C LEU A 102 -1.73 3.13 10.77
N PRO A 103 -2.70 3.39 11.67
CA PRO A 103 -3.20 4.74 11.90
C PRO A 103 -2.17 5.67 12.58
N TYR A 104 -1.06 5.12 13.08
CA TYR A 104 0.00 5.89 13.75
C TYR A 104 1.19 6.21 12.83
N SER A 105 1.23 5.64 11.62
CA SER A 105 2.34 5.86 10.70
C SER A 105 2.05 7.07 9.82
N LYS A 106 2.54 8.25 10.23
CA LYS A 106 2.38 9.48 9.45
C LYS A 106 2.90 9.30 8.01
N SER A 107 4.07 8.68 7.83
CA SER A 107 4.62 8.43 6.49
C SER A 107 3.69 7.60 5.61
N TYR A 108 3.00 6.61 6.17
CA TYR A 108 2.02 5.83 5.43
C TYR A 108 0.77 6.64 5.10
N ILE A 109 0.25 7.40 6.06
CA ILE A 109 -0.95 8.24 5.86
C ILE A 109 -0.71 9.31 4.78
N MET A 110 0.49 9.89 4.74
CA MET A 110 0.84 10.89 3.73
C MET A 110 0.83 10.34 2.30
N LEU A 111 0.89 9.02 2.09
CA LEU A 111 0.79 8.43 0.74
C LEU A 111 -0.53 8.80 0.05
N ALA A 112 -1.62 9.03 0.79
CA ALA A 112 -2.86 9.52 0.21
C ALA A 112 -2.66 10.85 -0.53
N PHE A 113 -1.95 11.78 0.10
CA PHE A 113 -1.73 13.12 -0.44
C PHE A 113 -0.57 13.19 -1.44
N GLU A 114 0.41 12.28 -1.33
CA GLU A 114 1.59 12.26 -2.20
C GLU A 114 1.38 11.48 -3.50
N HIS A 115 0.64 10.37 -3.45
CA HIS A 115 0.57 9.43 -4.58
C HIS A 115 -0.84 9.12 -5.06
N LEU A 116 -1.87 9.36 -4.24
CA LEU A 116 -3.27 9.00 -4.52
C LEU A 116 -4.23 10.19 -4.51
N VAL A 117 -3.72 11.43 -4.46
CA VAL A 117 -4.54 12.64 -4.33
C VAL A 117 -5.50 12.80 -5.52
N ASP A 118 -5.06 12.44 -6.72
CA ASP A 118 -5.87 12.51 -7.95
C ASP A 118 -6.86 11.34 -8.07
N ASP A 119 -6.67 10.27 -7.28
CA ASP A 119 -7.47 9.04 -7.30
C ASP A 119 -8.55 8.98 -6.21
N MET A 120 -8.51 9.94 -5.27
CA MET A 120 -9.41 10.04 -4.12
C MET A 120 -10.36 11.22 -4.26
N ASP A 121 -11.60 11.04 -3.82
CA ASP A 121 -12.54 12.16 -3.73
C ASP A 121 -12.28 13.03 -2.47
N PHE A 122 -12.91 14.20 -2.43
CA PHE A 122 -12.74 15.13 -1.30
C PHE A 122 -13.14 14.51 0.04
N LYS A 123 -14.14 13.62 0.08
CA LYS A 123 -14.59 12.99 1.33
C LYS A 123 -13.60 11.94 1.80
N GLU A 124 -13.03 11.17 0.88
CA GLU A 124 -11.97 10.21 1.12
C GLU A 124 -10.73 10.92 1.69
N LEU A 125 -10.28 12.00 1.05
CA LEU A 125 -9.15 12.80 1.53
C LEU A 125 -9.43 13.47 2.89
N ARG A 126 -10.64 14.00 3.10
CA ARG A 126 -11.06 14.55 4.40
C ARG A 126 -11.03 13.48 5.48
N SER A 127 -11.52 12.28 5.20
CA SER A 127 -11.47 11.16 6.16
C SER A 127 -10.04 10.77 6.53
N VAL A 128 -9.11 10.82 5.57
CA VAL A 128 -7.68 10.61 5.84
C VAL A 128 -7.12 11.71 6.76
N TYR A 129 -7.49 12.98 6.51
CA TYR A 129 -7.10 14.09 7.37
C TYR A 129 -7.68 13.96 8.79
N SER A 130 -8.95 13.61 8.94
CA SER A 130 -9.56 13.33 10.24
C SER A 130 -8.82 12.21 10.99
N THR A 131 -8.33 11.18 10.27
CA THR A 131 -7.50 10.14 10.89
C THR A 131 -6.18 10.70 11.45
N LEU A 132 -5.56 11.70 10.80
CA LEU A 132 -4.36 12.36 11.32
C LEU A 132 -4.65 13.11 12.63
N GLN A 133 -5.78 13.82 12.68
CA GLN A 133 -6.21 14.57 13.86
C GLN A 133 -6.59 13.64 15.02
N GLU A 134 -7.44 12.63 14.77
CA GLU A 134 -7.87 11.64 15.77
C GLU A 134 -6.72 10.89 16.42
N LYS A 135 -5.61 10.72 15.67
CA LYS A 135 -4.40 10.05 16.14
C LYS A 135 -3.33 11.01 16.66
N GLU A 136 -3.67 12.28 16.82
CA GLU A 136 -2.83 13.36 17.32
C GLU A 136 -1.47 13.44 16.60
N LEU A 137 -1.46 13.10 15.31
CA LEU A 137 -0.25 13.18 14.49
C LEU A 137 0.01 14.65 14.19
N ARG A 138 1.22 15.13 14.52
CA ARG A 138 1.60 16.54 14.38
C ARG A 138 1.29 17.08 12.97
N VAL A 139 0.36 18.02 12.87
CA VAL A 139 0.10 18.80 11.65
C VAL A 139 0.62 20.21 11.89
N HIS A 140 1.33 20.79 10.92
CA HIS A 140 1.92 22.12 11.07
C HIS A 140 0.90 23.25 10.92
N VAL A 141 -0.13 23.01 10.10
CA VAL A 141 -1.21 23.94 9.81
C VAL A 141 -2.52 23.21 10.05
N GLU A 142 -3.30 23.70 11.01
CA GLU A 142 -4.68 23.27 11.19
C GLU A 142 -5.50 23.87 10.04
N ILE A 143 -6.26 23.02 9.33
CA ILE A 143 -6.99 23.41 8.11
C ILE A 143 -8.49 23.05 8.20
N GLU A 144 -8.99 22.74 9.39
CA GLU A 144 -10.36 22.23 9.56
C GLU A 144 -11.41 23.25 9.11
N GLU A 145 -11.18 24.53 9.41
CA GLU A 145 -12.09 25.62 9.03
C GLU A 145 -12.19 25.74 7.50
N GLU A 146 -11.06 25.69 6.81
CA GLU A 146 -10.99 25.73 5.35
C GLU A 146 -11.66 24.50 4.71
N LEU A 147 -11.47 23.31 5.30
CA LEU A 147 -12.13 22.09 4.83
C LEU A 147 -13.65 22.17 4.98
N ASP A 148 -14.15 22.77 6.07
CA ASP A 148 -15.58 22.99 6.27
C ASP A 148 -16.15 24.02 5.28
N GLU A 149 -15.42 25.07 4.95
CA GLU A 149 -15.81 26.03 3.91
C GLU A 149 -15.91 25.37 2.54
N VAL A 150 -14.92 24.55 2.17
CA VAL A 150 -14.91 23.79 0.92
C VAL A 150 -16.10 22.82 0.87
N GLN A 151 -16.38 22.11 1.97
CA GLN A 151 -17.54 21.20 2.06
C GLN A 151 -18.86 21.96 1.84
N LYS A 152 -19.04 23.11 2.50
CA LYS A 152 -20.22 23.96 2.29
C LYS A 152 -20.36 24.44 0.84
N ALA A 153 -19.25 24.79 0.19
CA ALA A 153 -19.24 25.21 -1.21
C ALA A 153 -19.64 24.06 -2.16
N ILE A 154 -19.13 22.84 -1.90
CA ILE A 154 -19.50 21.62 -2.64
C ILE A 154 -20.99 21.34 -2.50
N ASP A 155 -21.53 21.42 -1.28
CA ASP A 155 -22.95 21.15 -1.01
C ASP A 155 -23.88 22.19 -1.65
N ARG A 156 -23.51 23.48 -1.61
CA ARG A 156 -24.23 24.54 -2.33
C ARG A 156 -24.27 24.29 -3.83
N ARG A 157 -23.13 23.89 -4.41
CA ARG A 157 -23.04 23.58 -5.84
C ARG A 157 -23.91 22.37 -6.19
N ARG A 158 -23.92 21.33 -5.35
CA ARG A 158 -24.78 20.15 -5.53
C ARG A 158 -26.27 20.50 -5.49
N GLN A 159 -26.68 21.35 -4.56
CA GLN A 159 -28.07 21.83 -4.46
C GLN A 159 -28.48 22.66 -5.68
N SER A 160 -27.59 23.52 -6.20
CA SER A 160 -27.88 24.33 -7.38
C SER A 160 -28.06 23.50 -8.66
N VAL A 161 -27.34 22.38 -8.79
CA VAL A 161 -27.50 21.46 -9.93
C VAL A 161 -28.82 20.71 -9.84
N GLN A 162 -29.20 20.25 -8.64
CA GLN A 162 -30.48 19.55 -8.41
C GLN A 162 -31.72 20.44 -8.56
N ALA A 163 -31.58 21.76 -8.43
CA ALA A 163 -32.67 22.71 -8.62
C ALA A 163 -32.92 23.10 -10.08
N LEU A 164 -32.04 22.67 -11.01
CA LEU A 164 -32.13 22.95 -12.45
C LEU A 164 -32.63 21.76 -13.28
N GLU A 165 -32.79 20.59 -12.66
CA GLU A 165 -33.42 19.38 -13.22
C GLU A 165 -34.92 19.30 -12.85
#